data_AF-X1I0R8-F1
#
_entry.id   AF-X1I0R8-F1
#
_cell.length_a   1.000
_cell.length_b   1.000
_cell.length_c   1.000
_cell.angle_alpha   90.00
_cell.angle_beta   90.00
_cell.angle_gamma   90.00
#
_symmetry.space_group_name_H-M   'P 1'
#
loop_
_entity.id
_entity.type
_entity.pdbx_description
1 polymer ?
#
loop_
_entity_poly.entity_id
_entity_poly.type
_entity_poly.pdbx_seq_one_letter_code
_entity_poly.pdbx_strand_id
1 'polypeptide(L)'
;FLKSTAAAGIGLLILPSGTLSGANAPSNKLNVAMIGTWGRADAHFGAISSENVVALCDVDENHIAHAAKKFPKAKTYIDWRKCLEQKDIDAVICCTTDHTHAFIANWALNRGMHVYCEKPLGNTVEEARIVRANYLKNKNKLATQVGTQRHAKPNFERVRELVKDGAIGELTDAYAWGNRQIRRSGYPPAKGKPPKHLHYDLWIGPVPWHPYNPEYFKGRPGINCLSWNMYWDFGTGQVGDMGSHTIDLVWNAVDAGLPTTATGQAIRSIRR
;
A
#
# COMPACT_ATOMS: atom_id res chain seq x y z
N PHE A 1 67.86 -16.15 13.33
CA PHE A 1 67.11 -17.02 12.41
C PHE A 1 65.69 -16.46 12.30
N LEU A 2 65.27 -16.09 11.09
CA LEU A 2 63.98 -15.46 10.77
C LEU A 2 62.78 -16.35 11.10
N LYS A 3 61.63 -15.73 11.47
CA LYS A 3 60.32 -15.89 10.78
C LYS A 3 59.21 -15.11 11.52
N SER A 4 58.99 -13.86 11.12
CA SER A 4 57.68 -13.21 11.23
C SER A 4 56.98 -13.36 9.89
N THR A 5 55.77 -13.92 9.88
CA THR A 5 54.87 -13.91 8.72
C THR A 5 53.47 -13.53 9.22
N ALA A 6 53.19 -12.23 9.24
CA ALA A 6 51.83 -11.70 9.25
C ALA A 6 51.59 -11.10 7.86
N ALA A 7 50.99 -11.88 6.97
CA ALA A 7 50.52 -11.39 5.68
C ALA A 7 49.16 -10.70 5.89
N ALA A 8 49.18 -9.40 6.17
CA ALA A 8 48.00 -8.55 6.06
C ALA A 8 47.81 -8.19 4.58
N GLY A 9 47.03 -9.00 3.86
CA GLY A 9 46.60 -8.68 2.50
C GLY A 9 45.58 -7.55 2.51
N ILE A 10 46.02 -6.29 2.56
CA ILE A 10 45.18 -5.14 2.21
C ILE A 10 45.15 -5.08 0.69
N GLY A 11 44.19 -5.77 0.08
CA GLY A 11 43.81 -5.49 -1.30
C GLY A 11 43.14 -4.12 -1.35
N LEU A 12 43.87 -3.08 -1.76
CA LEU A 12 43.27 -1.80 -2.16
C LEU A 12 42.37 -2.08 -3.38
N LEU A 13 41.07 -2.25 -3.15
CA LEU A 13 40.08 -2.13 -4.20
C LEU A 13 40.04 -0.65 -4.61
N ILE A 14 40.69 -0.33 -5.73
CA ILE A 14 40.51 0.97 -6.40
C ILE A 14 39.09 0.95 -6.98
N LEU A 15 38.12 1.35 -6.17
CA LEU A 15 36.74 1.57 -6.59
C LEU A 15 36.67 2.94 -7.27
N PRO A 16 36.00 3.06 -8.44
CA PRO A 16 35.83 4.34 -9.12
C PRO A 16 35.23 5.39 -8.17
N SER A 17 35.82 6.58 -8.14
CA SER A 17 35.34 7.73 -7.39
C SER A 17 33.85 7.95 -7.69
N GLY A 18 32.99 7.93 -6.67
CA GLY A 18 31.53 8.06 -6.81
C GLY A 18 30.73 6.76 -6.69
N THR A 19 31.38 5.60 -6.62
CA THR A 19 30.71 4.32 -6.34
C THR A 19 30.35 4.12 -4.86
N LEU A 20 31.08 4.77 -3.96
CA LEU A 20 30.85 4.75 -2.51
C LEU A 20 30.09 5.99 -1.99
N SER A 21 29.98 7.05 -2.79
CA SER A 21 29.31 8.30 -2.42
C SER A 21 28.71 9.00 -3.64
N GLY A 22 27.42 9.36 -3.57
CA GLY A 22 26.62 9.94 -4.66
C GLY A 22 25.21 9.33 -4.69
N ALA A 23 24.23 10.00 -5.30
CA ALA A 23 22.82 9.58 -5.25
C ALA A 23 22.56 8.10 -5.63
N ASN A 24 23.43 7.51 -6.46
CA ASN A 24 23.33 6.12 -6.93
C ASN A 24 24.28 5.14 -6.21
N ALA A 25 24.97 5.57 -5.13
CA ALA A 25 25.81 4.68 -4.35
C ALA A 25 24.97 3.53 -3.75
N PRO A 26 25.48 2.29 -3.68
CA PRO A 26 24.74 1.17 -3.09
C PRO A 26 24.29 1.43 -1.64
N SER A 27 25.03 2.26 -0.91
CA SER A 27 24.70 2.72 0.45
C SER A 27 23.47 3.63 0.55
N ASN A 28 23.00 4.17 -0.58
CA ASN A 28 21.81 5.03 -0.64
C ASN A 28 20.54 4.27 -1.04
N LYS A 29 20.64 2.96 -1.31
CA LYS A 29 19.47 2.13 -1.61
C LYS A 29 18.73 1.78 -0.33
N LEU A 30 17.40 1.85 -0.40
CA LEU A 30 16.55 1.44 0.72
C LEU A 30 16.41 -0.08 0.74
N ASN A 31 16.40 -0.64 1.95
CA ASN A 31 15.93 -1.98 2.21
C ASN A 31 14.40 -1.97 2.35
N VAL A 32 13.73 -2.54 1.36
CA VAL A 32 12.28 -2.49 1.20
C VAL A 32 11.64 -3.84 1.54
N ALA A 33 10.60 -3.79 2.35
CA ALA A 33 9.67 -4.90 2.54
C ALA A 33 8.38 -4.67 1.73
N MET A 34 8.00 -5.64 0.91
CA MET A 34 6.72 -5.66 0.20
C MET A 34 5.74 -6.58 0.92
N ILE A 35 4.60 -6.04 1.35
CA ILE A 35 3.56 -6.77 2.08
C ILE A 35 2.29 -6.74 1.24
N GLY A 36 1.81 -7.92 0.82
CA GLY A 36 0.94 -8.09 -0.35
C GLY A 36 1.81 -8.12 -1.61
N THR A 37 1.96 -9.29 -2.23
CA THR A 37 2.96 -9.53 -3.28
C THR A 37 2.35 -9.94 -4.62
N TRP A 38 1.06 -9.69 -4.79
CA TRP A 38 0.33 -9.91 -6.02
C TRP A 38 -0.74 -8.83 -6.21
N GLY A 39 -1.46 -8.87 -7.33
CA GLY A 39 -2.57 -7.97 -7.57
C GLY A 39 -2.08 -6.56 -7.86
N ARG A 40 -2.28 -5.64 -6.92
CA ARG A 40 -1.82 -4.25 -7.07
C ARG A 40 -0.29 -4.12 -6.96
N ALA A 41 0.34 -5.01 -6.20
CA ALA A 41 1.79 -5.04 -5.98
C ALA A 41 2.60 -5.15 -7.28
N ASP A 42 2.09 -5.87 -8.28
CA ASP A 42 2.74 -6.06 -9.59
C ASP A 42 3.11 -4.74 -10.26
N ALA A 43 2.28 -3.70 -10.10
CA ALA A 43 2.53 -2.38 -10.66
C ALA A 43 3.68 -1.64 -9.97
N HIS A 44 4.05 -2.04 -8.76
CA HIS A 44 5.15 -1.46 -7.98
C HIS A 44 6.48 -2.16 -8.22
N PHE A 45 6.48 -3.38 -8.78
CA PHE A 45 7.70 -4.17 -8.97
C PHE A 45 8.76 -3.44 -9.81
N GLY A 46 8.34 -2.71 -10.84
CA GLY A 46 9.25 -1.90 -11.63
C GLY A 46 9.88 -0.77 -10.81
N ALA A 47 9.05 -0.01 -10.11
CA ALA A 47 9.46 1.16 -9.34
C ALA A 47 10.44 0.82 -8.20
N ILE A 48 10.27 -0.32 -7.54
CA ILE A 48 11.14 -0.73 -6.42
C ILE A 48 12.34 -1.58 -6.85
N SER A 49 12.45 -1.93 -8.15
CA SER A 49 13.53 -2.82 -8.62
C SER A 49 14.92 -2.15 -8.61
N SER A 50 14.98 -0.83 -8.46
CA SER A 50 16.22 -0.10 -8.20
C SER A 50 16.71 -0.28 -6.76
N GLU A 51 15.83 -0.62 -5.82
CA GLU A 51 16.10 -0.73 -4.38
C GLU A 51 16.44 -2.16 -3.95
N ASN A 52 16.82 -2.32 -2.67
CA ASN A 52 17.04 -3.63 -2.09
C ASN A 52 15.71 -4.18 -1.57
N VAL A 53 14.99 -4.97 -2.38
CA VAL A 53 13.82 -5.70 -1.86
C VAL A 53 14.30 -6.86 -0.99
N VAL A 54 14.25 -6.67 0.33
CA VAL A 54 14.83 -7.60 1.32
C VAL A 54 13.79 -8.55 1.93
N ALA A 55 12.50 -8.20 1.83
CA ALA A 55 11.42 -9.03 2.37
C ALA A 55 10.18 -9.03 1.47
N LEU A 56 9.59 -10.20 1.31
CA LEU A 56 8.30 -10.43 0.63
C LEU A 56 7.36 -11.08 1.63
N CYS A 57 6.16 -10.53 1.79
CA CYS A 57 5.16 -11.06 2.70
C CYS A 57 3.78 -11.17 2.06
N ASP A 58 3.18 -12.35 2.05
CA ASP A 58 1.81 -12.55 1.61
C ASP A 58 1.20 -13.75 2.31
N VAL A 59 -0.10 -13.71 2.58
CA VAL A 59 -0.83 -14.81 3.21
C VAL A 59 -1.09 -15.96 2.23
N ASP A 60 -0.87 -15.75 0.93
CA ASP A 60 -0.90 -16.77 -0.10
C ASP A 60 0.51 -17.07 -0.62
N GLU A 61 0.98 -18.30 -0.41
CA GLU A 61 2.33 -18.73 -0.82
C GLU A 61 2.55 -18.64 -2.34
N ASN A 62 1.50 -18.75 -3.15
CA ASN A 62 1.61 -18.61 -4.60
C ASN A 62 1.92 -17.15 -4.99
N HIS A 63 1.41 -16.17 -4.24
CA HIS A 63 1.70 -14.76 -4.45
C HIS A 63 3.16 -14.45 -4.08
N ILE A 64 3.64 -15.02 -2.97
CA ILE A 64 5.07 -14.96 -2.61
C ILE A 64 5.93 -15.50 -3.75
N ALA A 65 5.61 -16.69 -4.27
CA ALA A 65 6.35 -17.31 -5.36
C ALA A 65 6.33 -16.46 -6.64
N HIS A 66 5.23 -15.75 -6.91
CA HIS A 66 5.13 -14.82 -8.04
C HIS A 66 6.12 -13.65 -7.90
N ALA A 67 6.14 -12.96 -6.75
CA ALA A 67 7.08 -11.86 -6.52
C ALA A 67 8.54 -12.32 -6.41
N ALA A 68 8.78 -13.51 -5.88
CA ALA A 68 10.14 -14.08 -5.76
C ALA A 68 10.81 -14.31 -7.13
N LYS A 69 10.05 -14.45 -8.22
CA LYS A 69 10.61 -14.46 -9.59
C LYS A 69 11.33 -13.15 -9.93
N LYS A 70 10.81 -12.02 -9.43
CA LYS A 70 11.39 -10.69 -9.64
C LYS A 70 12.43 -10.34 -8.57
N PHE A 71 12.21 -10.78 -7.34
CA PHE A 71 13.05 -10.48 -6.18
C PHE A 71 13.56 -11.76 -5.50
N PRO A 72 14.40 -12.57 -6.16
CA PRO A 72 14.75 -13.91 -5.69
C PRO A 72 15.63 -13.94 -4.43
N LYS A 73 16.20 -12.79 -4.03
CA LYS A 73 17.04 -12.66 -2.84
C LYS A 73 16.26 -12.26 -1.58
N ALA A 74 15.00 -11.85 -1.73
CA ALA A 74 14.20 -11.40 -0.61
C ALA A 74 13.83 -12.58 0.30
N LYS A 75 13.89 -12.38 1.61
CA LYS A 75 13.38 -13.37 2.55
C LYS A 75 11.85 -13.36 2.51
N THR A 76 11.24 -14.53 2.61
CA THR A 76 9.79 -14.68 2.47
C THR A 76 9.13 -14.87 3.84
N TYR A 77 7.92 -14.32 3.95
CA TYR A 77 7.10 -14.39 5.16
C TYR A 77 5.64 -14.60 4.77
N ILE A 78 4.91 -15.29 5.64
CA ILE A 78 3.46 -15.45 5.52
C ILE A 78 2.72 -14.43 6.39
N ASP A 79 3.32 -14.06 7.52
CA ASP A 79 2.75 -13.16 8.52
C ASP A 79 3.53 -11.83 8.54
N TRP A 80 2.83 -10.74 8.29
CA TRP A 80 3.42 -9.41 8.22
C TRP A 80 4.02 -8.96 9.56
N ARG A 81 3.53 -9.49 10.69
CA ARG A 81 4.09 -9.19 12.02
C ARG A 81 5.51 -9.73 12.13
N LYS A 82 5.71 -10.97 11.67
CA LYS A 82 7.03 -11.62 11.60
C LYS A 82 7.93 -11.00 10.53
N CYS A 83 7.36 -10.59 9.40
CA CYS A 83 8.09 -9.86 8.36
C CYS A 83 8.71 -8.58 8.95
N LEU A 84 7.92 -7.80 9.68
CA LEU A 84 8.35 -6.53 10.29
C LEU A 84 9.21 -6.68 11.56
N GLU A 85 9.54 -7.91 11.97
CA GLU A 85 10.59 -8.21 12.94
C GLU A 85 11.97 -8.35 12.29
N GLN A 86 12.03 -8.46 10.95
CA GLN A 86 13.30 -8.47 10.23
C GLN A 86 14.04 -7.14 10.47
N LYS A 87 15.32 -7.26 10.82
CA LYS A 87 16.20 -6.11 11.00
C LYS A 87 16.49 -5.43 9.66
N ASP A 88 16.85 -4.16 9.77
CA ASP A 88 17.37 -3.36 8.65
C ASP A 88 16.35 -3.19 7.49
N ILE A 89 15.04 -3.16 7.79
CA ILE A 89 14.03 -2.67 6.84
C ILE A 89 13.91 -1.15 7.02
N ASP A 90 14.12 -0.40 5.93
CA ASP A 90 13.98 1.06 5.91
C ASP A 90 12.57 1.48 5.50
N ALA A 91 11.93 0.74 4.59
CA ALA A 91 10.65 1.11 4.02
C ALA A 91 9.71 -0.10 3.83
N VAL A 92 8.41 0.16 3.97
CA VAL A 92 7.33 -0.80 3.74
C VAL A 92 6.47 -0.33 2.58
N ILE A 93 6.28 -1.20 1.59
CA ILE A 93 5.22 -1.06 0.58
C ILE A 93 4.08 -2.01 0.98
N CYS A 94 2.94 -1.44 1.37
CA CYS A 94 1.75 -2.18 1.78
C CYS A 94 0.73 -2.20 0.63
N CYS A 95 0.42 -3.40 0.15
CA CYS A 95 -0.50 -3.72 -0.95
C CYS A 95 -1.43 -4.88 -0.55
N THR A 96 -1.75 -4.99 0.74
CA THR A 96 -2.59 -6.07 1.30
C THR A 96 -4.08 -5.76 1.08
N THR A 97 -4.95 -6.44 1.82
CA THR A 97 -6.37 -6.13 1.87
C THR A 97 -6.62 -4.90 2.75
N ASP A 98 -7.63 -4.09 2.38
CA ASP A 98 -7.94 -2.79 3.03
C ASP A 98 -7.99 -2.89 4.57
N HIS A 99 -8.63 -3.95 5.09
CA HIS A 99 -8.82 -4.18 6.53
C HIS A 99 -7.54 -4.45 7.33
N THR A 100 -6.39 -4.63 6.67
CA THR A 100 -5.08 -4.79 7.34
C THR A 100 -4.16 -3.59 7.15
N HIS A 101 -4.49 -2.66 6.24
CA HIS A 101 -3.64 -1.53 5.86
C HIS A 101 -3.23 -0.67 7.06
N ALA A 102 -4.20 -0.20 7.83
CA ALA A 102 -3.94 0.70 8.95
C ALA A 102 -3.08 0.06 10.05
N PHE A 103 -3.24 -1.25 10.27
CA PHE A 103 -2.47 -2.01 11.24
C PHE A 103 -1.01 -2.12 10.81
N ILE A 104 -0.77 -2.51 9.56
CA ILE A 104 0.58 -2.61 8.98
C ILE A 104 1.26 -1.24 8.96
N ALA A 105 0.56 -0.19 8.52
CA ALA A 105 1.10 1.16 8.45
C ALA A 105 1.50 1.67 9.85
N ASN A 106 0.63 1.53 10.85
CA ASN A 106 0.96 1.91 12.23
C ASN A 106 2.13 1.09 12.79
N TRP A 107 2.19 -0.21 12.50
CA TRP A 107 3.25 -1.08 12.98
C TRP A 107 4.63 -0.67 12.47
N ALA A 108 4.69 -0.31 11.17
CA ALA A 108 5.89 0.18 10.50
C ALA A 108 6.29 1.59 10.98
N LEU A 109 5.34 2.53 11.04
CA LEU A 109 5.60 3.90 11.52
C LEU A 109 6.14 3.93 12.95
N ASN A 110 5.58 3.11 13.84
CA ASN A 110 6.04 3.00 15.23
C ASN A 110 7.44 2.38 15.35
N ARG A 111 7.96 1.76 14.29
CA ARG A 111 9.32 1.21 14.20
C ARG A 111 10.28 2.11 13.42
N GLY A 112 9.86 3.32 13.07
CA GLY A 112 10.72 4.25 12.33
C GLY A 112 10.91 3.86 10.86
N MET A 113 10.00 3.09 10.28
CA MET A 113 10.07 2.70 8.86
C MET A 113 9.26 3.67 8.00
N HIS A 114 9.78 3.99 6.80
CA HIS A 114 9.00 4.67 5.76
C HIS A 114 7.82 3.80 5.32
N VAL A 115 6.71 4.43 4.92
CA VAL A 115 5.51 3.68 4.51
C VAL A 115 4.94 4.24 3.22
N TYR A 116 4.84 3.39 2.20
CA TYR A 116 3.91 3.59 1.09
C TYR A 116 2.77 2.60 1.29
N CYS A 117 1.55 3.07 1.49
CA CYS A 117 0.38 2.20 1.64
C CYS A 117 -0.58 2.43 0.48
N GLU A 118 -0.97 1.38 -0.22
CA GLU A 118 -2.04 1.48 -1.21
C GLU A 118 -3.33 2.00 -0.59
N LYS A 119 -4.12 2.65 -1.44
CA LYS A 119 -5.43 3.17 -1.04
C LYS A 119 -6.44 2.02 -0.97
N PRO A 120 -7.46 2.12 -0.09
CA PRO A 120 -7.64 3.13 0.96
C PRO A 120 -6.66 2.95 2.13
N LEU A 121 -6.40 3.99 2.93
CA LEU A 121 -5.47 3.89 4.07
C LEU A 121 -5.95 2.93 5.19
N GLY A 122 -7.26 2.70 5.27
CA GLY A 122 -7.91 1.81 6.21
C GLY A 122 -9.40 1.70 5.91
N ASN A 123 -10.11 0.88 6.68
CA ASN A 123 -11.55 0.64 6.55
C ASN A 123 -12.40 1.71 7.22
N THR A 124 -11.87 2.38 8.23
CA THR A 124 -12.61 3.40 8.98
C THR A 124 -11.88 4.74 9.00
N VAL A 125 -12.63 5.82 9.22
CA VAL A 125 -12.06 7.16 9.43
C VAL A 125 -11.16 7.18 10.67
N GLU A 126 -11.52 6.42 11.71
CA GLU A 126 -10.73 6.32 12.93
C GLU A 126 -9.36 5.68 12.68
N GLU A 127 -9.32 4.56 11.95
CA GLU A 127 -8.07 3.93 11.53
C GLU A 127 -7.17 4.91 10.77
N ALA A 128 -7.71 5.65 9.80
CA ALA A 128 -6.96 6.64 9.04
C ALA A 128 -6.43 7.78 9.93
N ARG A 129 -7.22 8.23 10.91
CA ARG A 129 -6.81 9.26 11.89
C ARG A 129 -5.68 8.77 12.80
N ILE A 130 -5.73 7.51 13.25
CA ILE A 130 -4.69 6.90 14.07
C ILE A 130 -3.38 6.81 13.27
N VAL A 131 -3.43 6.34 12.02
CA VAL A 131 -2.26 6.30 11.14
C VAL A 131 -1.65 7.70 10.96
N ARG A 132 -2.50 8.70 10.69
CA ARG A 132 -2.07 10.09 10.59
C ARG A 132 -1.42 10.60 11.88
N ALA A 133 -2.00 10.30 13.03
CA ALA A 133 -1.47 10.72 14.33
C ALA A 133 -0.08 10.11 14.59
N ASN A 134 0.13 8.84 14.24
CA ASN A 134 1.44 8.19 14.37
C ASN A 134 2.47 8.70 13.36
N TYR A 135 2.05 9.00 12.13
CA TYR A 135 2.88 9.69 11.16
C TYR A 135 3.32 11.07 11.68
N LEU A 136 2.41 11.88 12.22
CA LEU A 136 2.71 13.23 12.67
C LEU A 136 3.78 13.29 13.78
N LYS A 137 3.87 12.26 14.62
CA LYS A 137 4.95 12.12 15.63
C LYS A 137 6.33 11.94 14.98
N ASN A 138 6.36 11.40 13.76
CA ASN A 138 7.58 11.00 13.06
C ASN A 138 7.80 11.75 11.73
N LYS A 139 6.96 12.73 11.40
CA LYS A 139 6.89 13.37 10.07
C LYS A 139 8.20 14.02 9.60
N ASN A 140 9.08 14.39 10.53
CA ASN A 140 10.38 15.00 10.23
C ASN A 140 11.47 13.96 9.91
N LYS A 141 11.17 12.67 10.11
CA LYS A 141 12.10 11.56 9.89
C LYS A 141 11.59 10.58 8.83
N LEU A 142 10.27 10.39 8.74
CA LEU A 142 9.67 9.38 7.89
C LEU A 142 8.96 10.01 6.69
N ALA A 143 9.42 9.66 5.49
CA ALA A 143 8.60 9.76 4.28
C ALA A 143 7.45 8.75 4.35
N THR A 144 6.21 9.22 4.16
CA THR A 144 5.02 8.38 4.16
C THR A 144 4.02 8.86 3.12
N GLN A 145 3.42 7.94 2.38
CA GLN A 145 2.50 8.24 1.30
C GLN A 145 1.37 7.21 1.22
N VAL A 146 0.16 7.68 0.91
CA VAL A 146 -0.96 6.83 0.48
C VAL A 146 -0.97 6.73 -1.05
N GLY A 147 -1.33 5.57 -1.59
CA GLY A 147 -1.29 5.21 -3.01
C GLY A 147 -2.30 5.94 -3.91
N THR A 148 -2.47 7.25 -3.75
CA THR A 148 -3.28 8.11 -4.61
C THR A 148 -2.47 8.57 -5.82
N GLN A 149 -2.10 7.61 -6.69
CA GLN A 149 -1.09 7.78 -7.73
C GLN A 149 -1.38 8.86 -8.79
N ARG A 150 -2.62 9.37 -8.88
CA ARG A 150 -2.98 10.43 -9.82
C ARG A 150 -2.22 11.74 -9.56
N HIS A 151 -1.81 11.99 -8.31
CA HIS A 151 -0.97 13.14 -7.93
C HIS A 151 0.39 13.14 -8.63
N ALA A 152 0.87 11.98 -9.11
CA ALA A 152 2.12 11.89 -9.85
C ALA A 152 1.99 12.34 -11.33
N LYS A 153 0.84 12.83 -11.77
CA LYS A 153 0.60 13.28 -13.15
C LYS A 153 0.59 14.82 -13.23
N PRO A 154 1.37 15.45 -14.13
CA PRO A 154 1.45 16.91 -14.22
C PRO A 154 0.11 17.63 -14.44
N ASN A 155 -0.84 16.97 -15.11
CA ASN A 155 -2.17 17.53 -15.33
C ASN A 155 -2.91 17.82 -14.02
N PHE A 156 -2.59 17.09 -12.96
CA PHE A 156 -3.25 17.23 -11.67
C PHE A 156 -2.85 18.54 -10.98
N GLU A 157 -1.55 18.80 -10.89
CA GLU A 157 -1.03 20.08 -10.39
C GLU A 157 -1.45 21.25 -11.28
N ARG A 158 -1.45 21.08 -12.61
CA ARG A 158 -1.92 22.13 -13.53
C ARG A 158 -3.36 22.59 -13.23
N VAL A 159 -4.27 21.66 -12.96
CA VAL A 159 -5.66 22.01 -12.62
C VAL A 159 -5.70 22.78 -11.30
N ARG A 160 -4.96 22.33 -10.29
CA ARG A 160 -4.86 23.01 -9.00
C ARG A 160 -4.30 24.43 -9.14
N GLU A 161 -3.25 24.61 -9.94
CA GLU A 161 -2.65 25.92 -10.22
C GLU A 161 -3.66 26.86 -10.89
N LEU A 162 -4.38 26.41 -11.92
CA LEU A 162 -5.39 27.21 -12.61
C LEU A 162 -6.54 27.63 -11.69
N VAL A 163 -7.00 26.74 -10.81
CA VAL A 163 -8.03 27.07 -9.82
C VAL A 163 -7.52 28.12 -8.84
N LYS A 164 -6.29 27.97 -8.34
CA LYS A 164 -5.67 28.92 -7.40
C LYS A 164 -5.33 30.28 -8.03
N ASP A 165 -5.03 30.31 -9.32
CA ASP A 165 -4.76 31.53 -10.09
C ASP A 165 -6.05 32.29 -10.47
N GLY A 166 -7.23 31.75 -10.12
CA GLY A 166 -8.51 32.41 -10.37
C GLY A 166 -9.04 32.22 -11.78
N ALA A 167 -8.53 31.25 -12.55
CA ALA A 167 -8.96 31.00 -13.93
C ALA A 167 -10.47 30.65 -14.06
N ILE A 168 -11.11 30.24 -12.96
CA ILE A 168 -12.54 29.91 -12.89
C ILE A 168 -13.38 30.98 -12.18
N GLY A 169 -12.79 32.09 -11.74
CA GLY A 169 -13.44 33.08 -10.88
C GLY A 169 -13.63 32.56 -9.44
N GLU A 170 -14.74 32.95 -8.81
CA GLU A 170 -15.09 32.48 -7.46
C GLU A 170 -15.60 31.02 -7.51
N LEU A 171 -14.89 30.12 -6.85
CA LEU A 171 -15.30 28.73 -6.69
C LEU A 171 -16.49 28.63 -5.73
N THR A 172 -17.66 28.22 -6.23
CA THR A 172 -18.84 27.96 -5.38
C THR A 172 -18.99 26.48 -5.04
N ASP A 173 -18.81 25.60 -6.04
CA ASP A 173 -19.12 24.18 -5.93
C ASP A 173 -18.14 23.34 -6.75
N ALA A 174 -17.88 22.12 -6.25
CA ALA A 174 -17.08 21.15 -6.97
C ALA A 174 -17.67 19.75 -6.85
N TYR A 175 -17.72 19.04 -7.97
CA TYR A 175 -18.45 17.78 -8.10
C TYR A 175 -17.52 16.68 -8.59
N ALA A 176 -17.64 15.51 -7.97
CA ALA A 176 -16.94 14.30 -8.38
C ALA A 176 -17.96 13.16 -8.52
N TRP A 177 -17.93 12.41 -9.62
CA TRP A 177 -18.88 11.33 -9.86
C TRP A 177 -18.21 10.09 -10.45
N GLY A 178 -18.83 8.93 -10.24
CA GLY A 178 -18.43 7.66 -10.81
C GLY A 178 -19.65 6.78 -11.06
N ASN A 179 -19.53 5.84 -12.00
CA ASN A 179 -20.63 4.98 -12.42
C ASN A 179 -20.40 3.49 -12.14
N ARG A 180 -19.30 3.13 -11.47
CA ARG A 180 -18.97 1.73 -11.16
C ARG A 180 -19.95 1.19 -10.11
N GLN A 181 -20.67 0.13 -10.45
CA GLN A 181 -21.62 -0.53 -9.56
C GLN A 181 -21.26 -2.02 -9.44
N ILE A 182 -20.82 -2.43 -8.25
CA ILE A 182 -20.49 -3.84 -7.94
C ILE A 182 -21.33 -4.23 -6.72
N ARG A 183 -22.56 -4.63 -6.97
CA ARG A 183 -23.49 -5.01 -5.90
C ARG A 183 -23.19 -6.42 -5.42
N ARG A 184 -23.20 -6.61 -4.10
CA ARG A 184 -23.19 -7.92 -3.44
C ARG A 184 -24.52 -8.10 -2.71
N SER A 185 -25.07 -9.31 -2.76
CA SER A 185 -26.31 -9.66 -2.04
C SER A 185 -26.10 -9.80 -0.52
N GLY A 186 -24.85 -9.87 -0.08
CA GLY A 186 -24.44 -10.09 1.30
C GLY A 186 -23.16 -10.93 1.32
N TYR A 187 -22.62 -11.18 2.51
CA TYR A 187 -21.45 -12.04 2.67
C TYR A 187 -21.74 -13.45 2.12
N PRO A 188 -20.85 -14.01 1.28
CA PRO A 188 -21.06 -15.33 0.71
C PRO A 188 -21.03 -16.41 1.81
N PRO A 189 -21.84 -17.48 1.69
CA PRO A 189 -21.85 -18.57 2.66
C PRO A 189 -20.56 -19.41 2.57
N ALA A 190 -20.36 -20.33 3.51
CA ALA A 190 -19.27 -21.28 3.45
C ALA A 190 -19.30 -22.09 2.14
N LYS A 191 -18.17 -22.15 1.43
CA LYS A 191 -18.03 -22.97 0.22
C LYS A 191 -16.61 -23.54 0.12
N GLY A 192 -16.50 -24.82 0.44
CA GLY A 192 -15.23 -25.54 0.43
C GLY A 192 -14.36 -25.22 1.65
N LYS A 193 -13.06 -25.55 1.53
CA LYS A 193 -12.04 -25.23 2.53
C LYS A 193 -10.98 -24.33 1.89
N PRO A 194 -10.33 -23.44 2.66
CA PRO A 194 -9.17 -22.72 2.16
C PRO A 194 -8.14 -23.69 1.56
N PRO A 195 -7.56 -23.38 0.39
CA PRO A 195 -6.49 -24.19 -0.16
C PRO A 195 -5.27 -24.12 0.77
N LYS A 196 -4.43 -25.16 0.76
CA LYS A 196 -3.30 -25.29 1.70
C LYS A 196 -2.29 -24.13 1.65
N HIS A 197 -2.15 -23.50 0.49
CA HIS A 197 -1.22 -22.38 0.28
C HIS A 197 -1.77 -21.04 0.80
N LEU A 198 -3.05 -20.97 1.18
CA LEU A 198 -3.71 -19.76 1.68
C LEU A 198 -3.88 -19.85 3.19
N HIS A 199 -3.15 -19.00 3.91
CA HIS A 199 -3.24 -18.85 5.36
C HIS A 199 -4.45 -18.01 5.73
N TYR A 200 -5.64 -18.61 5.62
CA TYR A 200 -6.92 -17.91 5.66
C TYR A 200 -7.18 -17.14 6.96
N ASP A 201 -6.73 -17.66 8.10
CA ASP A 201 -6.83 -16.95 9.39
C ASP A 201 -6.10 -15.60 9.36
N LEU A 202 -4.91 -15.56 8.76
CA LEU A 202 -4.15 -14.33 8.57
C LEU A 202 -4.79 -13.42 7.52
N TRP A 203 -5.47 -13.99 6.51
CA TRP A 203 -6.22 -13.22 5.53
C TRP A 203 -7.47 -12.57 6.13
N ILE A 204 -8.18 -13.24 7.06
CA ILE A 204 -9.27 -12.63 7.84
C ILE A 204 -8.71 -11.51 8.72
N GLY A 205 -7.59 -11.76 9.39
CA GLY A 205 -6.87 -10.75 10.16
C GLY A 205 -7.73 -10.16 11.29
N PRO A 206 -7.82 -8.82 11.42
CA PRO A 206 -8.43 -8.16 12.58
C PRO A 206 -9.97 -8.12 12.59
N VAL A 207 -10.65 -8.71 11.62
CA VAL A 207 -12.10 -8.53 11.42
C VAL A 207 -12.88 -9.73 11.98
N PRO A 208 -14.22 -9.61 12.18
CA PRO A 208 -15.04 -10.74 12.59
C PRO A 208 -14.83 -11.95 11.66
N TRP A 209 -14.86 -13.15 12.23
CA TRP A 209 -14.64 -14.36 11.45
C TRP A 209 -15.71 -14.54 10.37
N HIS A 210 -15.28 -14.85 9.15
CA HIS A 210 -16.14 -15.22 8.04
C HIS A 210 -15.75 -16.60 7.50
N PRO A 211 -16.72 -17.40 7.03
CA PRO A 211 -16.41 -18.69 6.43
C PRO A 211 -15.71 -18.51 5.09
N TYR A 212 -14.81 -19.45 4.78
CA TYR A 212 -14.14 -19.48 3.49
C TYR A 212 -15.14 -19.61 2.34
N ASN A 213 -14.96 -18.75 1.34
CA ASN A 213 -15.58 -18.87 0.04
C ASN A 213 -14.60 -18.38 -1.04
N PRO A 214 -14.37 -19.14 -2.13
CA PRO A 214 -13.51 -18.71 -3.23
C PRO A 214 -13.98 -17.42 -3.91
N GLU A 215 -15.21 -16.98 -3.69
CA GLU A 215 -15.73 -15.70 -4.17
C GLU A 215 -14.94 -14.49 -3.72
N TYR A 216 -14.31 -14.53 -2.54
CA TYR A 216 -13.45 -13.44 -2.08
C TYR A 216 -12.17 -13.29 -2.92
N PHE A 217 -11.73 -14.36 -3.60
CA PHE A 217 -10.41 -14.45 -4.24
C PHE A 217 -10.48 -14.50 -5.77
N LYS A 218 -11.63 -14.13 -6.36
CA LYS A 218 -11.81 -14.12 -7.82
C LYS A 218 -11.08 -12.94 -8.47
N GLY A 219 -10.84 -13.07 -9.77
CA GLY A 219 -10.30 -12.01 -10.62
C GLY A 219 -8.83 -12.20 -10.92
N ARG A 220 -8.31 -11.31 -11.77
CA ARG A 220 -6.90 -11.26 -12.17
C ARG A 220 -6.19 -10.09 -11.47
N PRO A 221 -4.86 -9.97 -11.55
CA PRO A 221 -4.15 -8.86 -10.94
C PRO A 221 -4.76 -7.50 -11.34
N GLY A 222 -4.88 -6.61 -10.37
CA GLY A 222 -5.42 -5.26 -10.57
C GLY A 222 -6.94 -5.13 -10.52
N ILE A 223 -7.69 -6.25 -10.53
CA ILE A 223 -9.15 -6.23 -10.35
C ILE A 223 -9.65 -7.22 -9.29
N ASN A 224 -8.76 -8.05 -8.74
CA ASN A 224 -9.11 -9.04 -7.72
C ASN A 224 -9.63 -8.42 -6.41
N CYS A 225 -9.20 -7.20 -6.08
CA CYS A 225 -9.69 -6.51 -4.89
C CYS A 225 -11.22 -6.34 -4.89
N LEU A 226 -11.83 -6.21 -6.07
CA LEU A 226 -13.28 -6.05 -6.27
C LEU A 226 -14.10 -7.27 -5.80
N SER A 227 -13.43 -8.39 -5.56
CA SER A 227 -14.02 -9.62 -5.05
C SER A 227 -14.22 -9.59 -3.53
N TRP A 228 -13.37 -8.92 -2.78
CA TRP A 228 -13.45 -8.85 -1.31
C TRP A 228 -13.76 -7.44 -0.77
N ASN A 229 -13.31 -6.36 -1.41
CA ASN A 229 -13.43 -5.00 -0.87
C ASN A 229 -14.86 -4.44 -0.90
N MET A 230 -15.82 -5.17 -1.50
CA MET A 230 -17.24 -4.82 -1.48
C MET A 230 -17.95 -5.29 -0.20
N TYR A 231 -17.28 -6.07 0.64
CA TYR A 231 -17.78 -6.49 1.95
C TYR A 231 -17.15 -5.61 3.03
N TRP A 232 -17.98 -5.01 3.90
CA TRP A 232 -17.56 -3.91 4.78
C TRP A 232 -16.49 -4.29 5.79
N ASP A 233 -16.47 -5.55 6.21
CA ASP A 233 -15.39 -6.04 7.08
C ASP A 233 -14.06 -6.08 6.33
N PHE A 234 -14.05 -6.44 5.05
CA PHE A 234 -12.81 -6.61 4.29
C PHE A 234 -12.35 -5.35 3.55
N GLY A 235 -13.25 -4.41 3.27
CA GLY A 235 -12.94 -3.18 2.57
C GLY A 235 -14.05 -2.14 2.55
N THR A 236 -13.82 -1.07 1.82
CA THR A 236 -14.58 0.20 1.89
C THR A 236 -15.57 0.41 0.73
N GLY A 237 -15.86 -0.66 -0.02
CA GLY A 237 -16.73 -0.61 -1.17
C GLY A 237 -16.23 0.33 -2.27
N GLN A 238 -17.16 0.81 -3.10
CA GLN A 238 -16.82 1.71 -4.21
C GLN A 238 -16.34 3.09 -3.75
N VAL A 239 -16.76 3.53 -2.55
CA VAL A 239 -16.38 4.84 -2.01
C VAL A 239 -14.90 4.88 -1.67
N GLY A 240 -14.34 3.88 -0.96
CA GLY A 240 -12.90 3.88 -0.73
C GLY A 240 -12.07 3.27 -1.88
N ASP A 241 -12.67 2.50 -2.80
CA ASP A 241 -12.00 2.06 -4.03
C ASP A 241 -11.82 3.19 -5.06
N MET A 242 -12.86 3.50 -5.85
CA MET A 242 -12.81 4.53 -6.89
C MET A 242 -13.19 5.91 -6.37
N GLY A 243 -14.05 5.98 -5.36
CA GLY A 243 -14.46 7.24 -4.75
C GLY A 243 -13.26 7.99 -4.19
N SER A 244 -12.35 7.32 -3.48
CA SER A 244 -11.11 7.91 -2.96
C SER A 244 -10.28 8.55 -4.08
N HIS A 245 -10.14 7.90 -5.24
CA HIS A 245 -9.44 8.46 -6.39
C HIS A 245 -10.14 9.65 -7.05
N THR A 246 -11.47 9.67 -7.04
CA THR A 246 -12.27 10.64 -7.79
C THR A 246 -12.58 11.87 -6.95
N ILE A 247 -12.92 11.69 -5.67
CA ILE A 247 -13.17 12.78 -4.71
C ILE A 247 -11.88 13.55 -4.45
N ASP A 248 -10.75 12.86 -4.34
CA ASP A 248 -9.43 13.48 -4.19
C ASP A 248 -9.09 14.45 -5.34
N LEU A 249 -9.62 14.22 -6.55
CA LEU A 249 -9.42 15.16 -7.67
C LEU A 249 -9.91 16.56 -7.35
N VAL A 250 -11.10 16.63 -6.77
CA VAL A 250 -11.72 17.86 -6.35
C VAL A 250 -11.03 18.40 -5.11
N TRP A 251 -10.77 17.54 -4.13
CA TRP A 251 -10.22 17.93 -2.83
C TRP A 251 -8.84 18.59 -2.95
N ASN A 252 -7.98 18.04 -3.81
CA ASN A 252 -6.65 18.59 -4.06
C ASN A 252 -6.69 19.91 -4.83
N ALA A 253 -7.54 20.01 -5.87
CA ALA A 253 -7.62 21.21 -6.71
C ALA A 253 -8.01 22.46 -5.93
N VAL A 254 -8.81 22.30 -4.87
CA VAL A 254 -9.31 23.40 -4.04
C VAL A 254 -8.50 23.59 -2.74
N ASP A 255 -7.40 22.84 -2.58
CA ASP A 255 -6.54 22.86 -1.39
C ASP A 255 -7.28 22.62 -0.06
N ALA A 256 -8.29 21.75 -0.11
CA ALA A 256 -9.17 21.53 1.04
C ALA A 256 -8.43 20.86 2.22
N GLY A 257 -8.74 21.34 3.42
CA GLY A 257 -8.33 20.73 4.68
C GLY A 257 -9.14 19.47 5.01
N LEU A 258 -9.26 19.16 6.30
CA LEU A 258 -10.10 18.04 6.75
C LEU A 258 -11.59 18.38 6.56
N PRO A 259 -12.43 17.43 6.11
CA PRO A 259 -13.88 17.64 6.06
C PRO A 259 -14.44 17.88 7.45
N THR A 260 -15.30 18.88 7.60
CA THR A 260 -16.00 19.20 8.85
C THR A 260 -17.34 18.47 9.00
N THR A 261 -18.00 18.17 7.88
CA THR A 261 -19.29 17.45 7.82
C THR A 261 -19.36 16.57 6.57
N ALA A 262 -20.14 15.50 6.62
CA ALA A 262 -20.46 14.67 5.46
C ALA A 262 -21.93 14.19 5.54
N THR A 263 -22.61 14.14 4.39
CA THR A 263 -23.98 13.65 4.27
C THR A 263 -24.05 12.61 3.16
N GLY A 264 -24.78 11.51 3.38
CA GLY A 264 -24.96 10.45 2.40
C GLY A 264 -26.43 10.18 2.13
N GLN A 265 -26.81 10.09 0.85
CA GLN A 265 -28.14 9.69 0.43
C GLN A 265 -28.03 8.46 -0.47
N ALA A 266 -28.79 7.41 -0.16
CA ALA A 266 -28.92 6.23 -0.99
C ALA A 266 -30.28 6.24 -1.69
N ILE A 267 -30.28 6.24 -3.02
CA ILE A 267 -31.51 6.10 -3.81
C ILE A 267 -31.74 4.60 -4.05
N ARG A 268 -32.69 4.00 -3.32
CA ARG A 268 -33.20 2.67 -3.68
C ARG A 268 -34.06 2.83 -4.94
N SER A 269 -33.51 2.55 -6.12
CA SER A 269 -34.36 2.37 -7.30
C SER A 269 -35.16 1.08 -7.09
N ILE A 270 -36.41 1.20 -6.64
CA ILE A 270 -37.38 0.11 -6.74
C ILE A 270 -37.62 -0.03 -8.24
N ARG A 271 -36.93 -0.97 -8.88
CA ARG A 271 -37.32 -1.40 -10.22
C ARG A 271 -38.69 -2.07 -10.06
N ARG A 272 -39.73 -1.39 -10.55
CA ARG A 272 -41.02 -2.01 -10.84
C ARG A 272 -40.85 -3.00 -11.98
#